data_AF-A0A4R4YNT7-F1
#
_entry.id   AF-A0A4R4YNT7-F1
#
_cell.length_a   1.000
_cell.length_b   1.000
_cell.length_c   1.000
_cell.angle_alpha   90.00
_cell.angle_beta   90.00
_cell.angle_gamma   90.00
#
_symmetry.space_group_name_H-M   'P 1'
#
loop_
_entity.id
_entity.type
_entity.pdbx_description
1 polymer ?
#
loop_
_entity_poly.entity_id
_entity_poly.type
_entity_poly.pdbx_seq_one_letter_code
_entity_poly.pdbx_strand_id
1 'polypeptide(L)'
;MVPVPDLDSGLGFYRDGLGHELLWRNYELGQAGLRLPDTDTEIVLTTRRGLVPTWLVTSVDAAAAQVVEAGGRMVGEPADVPVGRLAVVADPFGNDLVLIDLSKGMYVTDESGAVTGVQDPAG
;
A
#
# COMPACT_ATOMS: atom_id res chain seq x y z
N MET A 1 4.65 1.01 4.20
CA MET A 1 4.56 2.44 3.88
C MET A 1 5.72 3.21 4.51
N VAL A 2 6.40 4.04 3.72
CA VAL A 2 7.56 4.84 4.14
C VAL A 2 7.14 6.31 4.26
N PRO A 3 7.27 6.94 5.45
CA PRO A 3 6.87 8.33 5.63
C PRO A 3 7.78 9.30 4.87
N VAL A 4 7.18 10.28 4.20
CA VAL A 4 7.86 11.41 3.54
C VAL A 4 7.14 12.72 3.87
N PRO A 5 7.86 13.87 3.93
CA PRO A 5 7.24 15.16 4.26
C PRO A 5 6.21 15.62 3.21
N ASP A 6 6.48 15.30 1.95
CA ASP A 6 5.59 15.49 0.82
C ASP A 6 5.96 14.49 -0.29
N LEU A 7 5.05 14.24 -1.22
CA LEU A 7 5.28 13.26 -2.27
C LEU A 7 6.34 13.69 -3.27
N ASP A 8 6.47 14.98 -3.59
CA ASP A 8 7.40 15.44 -4.60
C ASP A 8 8.85 15.29 -4.12
N SER A 9 9.13 15.68 -2.88
CA SER A 9 10.42 15.43 -2.22
C SER A 9 10.74 13.94 -2.12
N GLY A 10 9.74 13.12 -1.77
CA GLY A 10 9.90 11.67 -1.71
C GLY A 10 10.24 11.07 -3.07
N LEU A 11 9.48 11.41 -4.11
CA LEU A 11 9.72 10.95 -5.48
C LEU A 11 11.08 11.43 -6.00
N GLY A 12 11.48 12.67 -5.72
CA GLY A 12 12.81 13.17 -6.07
C GLY A 12 13.95 12.30 -5.50
N PHE A 13 13.80 11.81 -4.26
CA PHE A 13 14.78 10.91 -3.68
C PHE A 13 14.70 9.48 -4.24
N TYR A 14 13.53 8.83 -4.16
CA TYR A 14 13.38 7.40 -4.48
C TYR A 14 13.38 7.13 -5.99
N ARG A 15 12.66 7.93 -6.78
CA ARG A 15 12.59 7.76 -8.24
C ARG A 15 13.83 8.35 -8.91
N ASP A 16 14.07 9.65 -8.70
CA ASP A 16 15.11 10.35 -9.48
C ASP A 16 16.52 10.06 -8.96
N GLY A 17 16.68 9.91 -7.64
CA GLY A 17 17.97 9.62 -7.01
C GLY A 17 18.34 8.13 -6.96
N LEU A 18 17.39 7.27 -6.57
CA LEU A 18 17.63 5.82 -6.41
C LEU A 18 17.13 4.97 -7.58
N GLY A 19 16.53 5.58 -8.61
CA GLY A 19 16.10 4.89 -9.84
C GLY A 19 14.89 3.98 -9.68
N HIS A 20 14.08 4.13 -8.62
CA HIS A 20 12.86 3.33 -8.47
C HIS A 20 11.82 3.73 -9.51
N GLU A 21 11.05 2.77 -10.01
CA GLU A 21 10.01 3.03 -11.00
C GLU A 21 8.74 3.53 -10.30
N LEU A 22 8.21 4.67 -10.74
CA LEU A 22 6.91 5.15 -10.26
C LEU A 22 5.79 4.31 -10.89
N LEU A 23 5.02 3.61 -10.06
CA LEU A 23 3.86 2.83 -10.50
C LEU A 23 2.59 3.68 -10.51
N TRP A 24 2.36 4.37 -9.40
CA TRP A 24 1.17 5.19 -9.20
C TRP A 24 1.41 6.27 -8.17
N ARG A 25 0.70 7.39 -8.30
CA ARG A 25 0.61 8.45 -7.29
C ARG A 25 -0.82 8.94 -7.14
N ASN A 26 -1.20 9.22 -5.91
CA ASN A 26 -2.46 9.85 -5.56
C ASN A 26 -2.22 10.94 -4.52
N TYR A 27 -2.23 12.19 -4.97
CA TYR A 27 -2.01 13.36 -4.11
C TYR A 27 -3.13 13.56 -3.09
N GLU A 28 -4.37 13.20 -3.43
CA GLU A 28 -5.51 13.28 -2.51
C GLU A 28 -5.39 12.25 -1.38
N LEU A 29 -4.82 11.08 -1.65
CA LEU A 29 -4.47 10.09 -0.63
C LEU A 29 -3.13 10.38 0.05
N GLY A 30 -2.31 11.25 -0.54
CA GLY A 30 -0.97 11.58 -0.07
C GLY A 30 -0.04 10.38 -0.13
N GLN A 31 -0.18 9.53 -1.16
CA GLN A 31 0.58 8.30 -1.34
C GLN A 31 1.12 8.12 -2.76
N ALA A 32 2.24 7.41 -2.89
CA ALA A 32 2.79 6.97 -4.16
C ALA A 32 3.44 5.59 -4.03
N GLY A 33 3.13 4.68 -4.96
CA GLY A 33 3.74 3.35 -5.07
C GLY A 33 4.92 3.37 -6.03
N LEU A 34 6.06 2.82 -5.60
CA LEU A 34 7.24 2.65 -6.43
C LEU A 34 7.73 1.22 -6.40
N ARG A 35 8.11 0.69 -7.57
CA ARG A 35 8.77 -0.60 -7.69
C ARG A 35 10.27 -0.45 -7.48
N LEU A 36 10.84 -1.33 -6.67
CA LEU A 36 12.29 -1.46 -6.53
C LEU A 36 12.89 -2.00 -7.84
N PRO A 37 14.02 -1.45 -8.33
CA PRO A 37 14.69 -1.93 -9.53
C PRO A 37 14.91 -3.44 -9.51
N ASP A 38 14.66 -4.09 -10.65
CA ASP A 38 14.88 -5.54 -10.86
C ASP A 38 14.11 -6.48 -9.90
N THR A 39 13.02 -6.01 -9.28
CA THR A 39 12.17 -6.81 -8.40
C THR A 39 10.69 -6.50 -8.59
N ASP A 40 9.82 -7.37 -8.08
CA ASP A 40 8.38 -7.10 -7.98
C ASP A 40 7.99 -6.41 -6.65
N THR A 41 8.98 -5.94 -5.87
CA THR A 41 8.72 -5.31 -4.57
C THR A 41 8.24 -3.88 -4.76
N GLU A 42 7.05 -3.57 -4.23
CA GLU A 42 6.54 -2.20 -4.14
C GLU A 42 6.80 -1.59 -2.76
N ILE A 43 7.30 -0.36 -2.75
CA ILE A 43 7.23 0.53 -1.58
C ILE A 43 6.16 1.58 -1.80
N VAL A 44 5.44 1.91 -0.73
CA VAL A 44 4.43 2.99 -0.75
C VAL A 44 4.94 4.15 0.10
N LEU A 45 5.21 5.29 -0.53
CA LEU A 45 5.45 6.56 0.18
C LEU A 45 4.14 7.07 0.76
N THR A 46 4.18 7.69 1.94
CA THR A 46 2.98 8.25 2.59
C THR A 46 3.31 9.56 3.31
N THR A 47 2.37 10.50 3.28
CA THR A 47 2.45 11.76 4.03
C THR A 47 1.66 11.71 5.36
N ARG A 48 0.94 10.61 5.62
CA ARG A 48 -0.10 10.57 6.68
C ARG A 48 0.14 9.58 7.80
N ARG A 49 1.08 8.65 7.65
CA ARG A 49 1.27 7.54 8.60
C ARG A 49 2.73 7.37 8.98
N GLY A 50 2.96 6.85 10.17
CA GLY A 50 4.27 6.33 10.57
C GLY A 50 4.69 5.12 9.74
N LEU A 51 5.93 4.68 9.95
CA LEU A 51 6.46 3.48 9.30
C LEU A 51 5.62 2.27 9.71
N VAL A 52 4.95 1.65 8.73
CA VAL A 52 4.12 0.46 8.93
C VAL A 52 4.34 -0.52 7.77
N PRO A 53 4.62 -1.81 8.01
CA PRO A 53 4.68 -2.79 6.93
C PRO A 53 3.29 -2.98 6.33
N THR A 54 3.27 -3.26 5.02
CA THR A 54 2.06 -3.58 4.27
C THR A 54 2.26 -4.92 3.62
N TRP A 55 1.37 -5.87 3.89
CA TRP A 55 1.43 -7.22 3.35
C TRP A 55 0.31 -7.40 2.33
N LEU A 56 0.71 -7.77 1.12
CA LEU A 56 -0.23 -8.24 0.11
C LEU A 56 -0.70 -9.64 0.50
N VAL A 57 -2.01 -9.81 0.64
CA VAL A 57 -2.66 -11.09 0.99
C VAL A 57 -3.74 -11.42 -0.02
N THR A 58 -4.09 -12.71 -0.12
CA THR A 58 -5.15 -13.16 -1.05
C THR A 58 -6.55 -12.70 -0.60
N SER A 59 -6.79 -12.61 0.71
CA SER A 59 -8.03 -12.13 1.30
C SER A 59 -7.72 -11.43 2.62
N VAL A 60 -8.08 -10.16 2.72
CA VAL A 60 -7.90 -9.39 3.96
C VAL A 60 -8.67 -10.01 5.12
N ASP A 61 -9.93 -10.38 4.91
CA ASP A 61 -10.77 -10.90 6.00
C ASP A 61 -10.22 -12.21 6.56
N ALA A 62 -9.76 -13.12 5.69
CA ALA A 62 -9.15 -14.39 6.12
C ALA A 62 -7.81 -14.17 6.84
N ALA A 63 -6.94 -13.31 6.31
CA ALA A 63 -5.64 -13.03 6.93
C ALA A 63 -5.79 -12.31 8.27
N ALA A 64 -6.75 -11.38 8.40
CA ALA A 64 -7.04 -10.70 9.64
C ALA A 64 -7.53 -11.68 10.73
N ALA A 65 -8.43 -12.60 10.37
CA ALA A 65 -8.87 -13.67 11.27
C ALA A 65 -7.69 -14.53 11.76
N GLN A 66 -6.79 -14.94 10.85
CA GLN A 66 -5.60 -15.71 11.21
C GLN A 66 -4.69 -14.96 12.20
N VAL A 67 -4.49 -13.65 12.01
CA VAL A 67 -3.69 -12.84 12.95
C VAL A 67 -4.32 -12.82 14.34
N VAL A 68 -5.65 -12.65 14.42
CA VAL A 68 -6.38 -12.67 15.70
C VAL A 68 -6.28 -14.05 16.38
N GLU A 69 -6.48 -15.14 15.63
CA GLU A 69 -6.34 -16.51 16.12
C GLU A 69 -4.92 -16.80 16.65
N ALA A 70 -3.89 -16.21 16.03
CA ALA A 70 -2.50 -16.31 16.45
C ALA A 70 -2.14 -15.43 17.67
N GLY A 71 -3.11 -14.73 18.27
CA GLY A 71 -2.92 -13.88 19.45
C GLY A 71 -2.67 -12.40 19.16
N GLY A 72 -2.80 -11.98 17.90
CA GLY A 72 -2.87 -10.58 17.53
C GLY A 72 -4.25 -9.97 17.80
N ARG A 73 -4.47 -8.74 17.32
CA ARG A 73 -5.75 -8.04 17.46
C ARG A 73 -6.09 -7.19 16.25
N MET A 74 -7.38 -6.91 16.07
CA MET A 74 -7.85 -5.87 15.15
C MET A 74 -7.49 -4.48 15.71
N VAL A 75 -6.97 -3.61 14.84
CA VAL A 75 -6.74 -2.19 15.12
C VAL A 75 -7.73 -1.33 14.34
N GLY A 76 -8.05 -1.71 13.11
CA GLY A 76 -9.10 -1.12 12.30
C GLY A 76 -9.80 -2.20 11.48
N GLU A 77 -11.13 -2.15 11.48
CA GLU A 77 -11.97 -3.09 10.75
C GLU A 77 -11.66 -3.11 9.24
N PRO A 78 -11.79 -4.27 8.57
CA PRO A 78 -11.64 -4.35 7.13
C PRO A 78 -12.55 -3.36 6.41
N ALA A 79 -11.95 -2.54 5.55
CA ALA A 79 -12.63 -1.54 4.77
C ALA A 79 -12.28 -1.68 3.29
N ASP A 80 -13.25 -1.30 2.46
CA ASP A 80 -13.05 -1.26 1.02
C ASP A 80 -12.13 -0.09 0.63
N VAL A 81 -11.19 -0.39 -0.25
CA VAL A 81 -10.33 0.59 -0.94
C VAL A 81 -10.54 0.43 -2.45
N PRO A 82 -10.12 1.40 -3.30
CA PRO A 82 -10.38 1.32 -4.74
C PRO A 82 -9.89 0.01 -5.39
N VAL A 83 -8.71 -0.48 -4.96
CA VAL A 83 -8.06 -1.67 -5.51
C VAL A 83 -8.48 -2.99 -4.85
N GLY A 84 -9.21 -2.96 -3.73
CA GLY A 84 -9.55 -4.18 -2.99
C GLY A 84 -10.11 -3.92 -1.60
N ARG A 85 -9.58 -4.64 -0.61
CA ARG A 85 -9.86 -4.44 0.83
C ARG A 85 -8.56 -4.20 1.59
N LEU A 86 -8.69 -3.50 2.72
CA LEU A 86 -7.60 -3.20 3.64
C LEU A 86 -8.05 -3.36 5.09
N ALA A 87 -7.19 -3.91 5.95
CA ALA A 87 -7.37 -3.90 7.40
C ALA A 87 -6.08 -3.49 8.09
N VAL A 88 -6.20 -3.01 9.33
CA VAL A 88 -5.04 -2.81 10.20
C VAL A 88 -5.18 -3.77 11.38
N VAL A 89 -4.14 -4.56 11.58
CA VAL A 89 -4.02 -5.49 12.70
C VAL A 89 -2.77 -5.15 13.49
N ALA A 90 -2.67 -5.67 14.71
CA ALA A 90 -1.44 -5.61 15.48
C ALA A 90 -1.04 -7.00 15.94
N ASP A 91 0.27 -7.26 15.88
CA ASP A 91 0.85 -8.49 16.40
C ASP A 91 0.88 -8.49 17.96
N PRO A 92 1.23 -9.62 18.60
CA PRO A 92 1.33 -9.69 20.06
C PRO A 92 2.40 -8.78 20.69
N PHE A 93 3.30 -8.23 19.89
CA PHE A 93 4.39 -7.36 20.33
C PHE A 93 4.05 -5.87 20.21
N GLY A 94 2.87 -5.54 19.68
CA GLY A 94 2.39 -4.17 19.54
C GLY A 94 2.77 -3.50 18.22
N ASN A 95 3.25 -4.25 17.22
CA ASN A 95 3.52 -3.70 15.90
C ASN A 95 2.24 -3.69 15.07
N ASP A 96 1.87 -2.52 14.55
CA ASP A 96 0.80 -2.40 13.58
C ASP A 96 1.26 -2.95 12.22
N LEU A 97 0.37 -3.67 11.55
CA LEU A 97 0.56 -4.26 10.24
C LEU A 97 -0.65 -3.89 9.37
N VAL A 98 -0.39 -3.47 8.13
CA VAL A 98 -1.45 -3.26 7.15
C VAL A 98 -1.58 -4.51 6.30
N LEU A 99 -2.78 -5.08 6.25
CA LEU A 99 -3.13 -6.15 5.31
C LEU A 99 -3.90 -5.52 4.15
N ILE A 100 -3.52 -5.83 2.92
CA ILE A 100 -4.22 -5.38 1.73
C ILE A 100 -4.38 -6.53 0.75
N ASP A 101 -5.54 -6.61 0.11
CA ASP A 101 -5.73 -7.42 -1.08
C ASP A 101 -6.02 -6.52 -2.28
N LEU A 102 -5.85 -7.08 -3.47
CA LEU A 102 -6.05 -6.40 -4.75
C LEU A 102 -7.27 -6.97 -5.48
N SER A 103 -8.29 -7.39 -4.71
CA SER A 103 -9.47 -8.11 -5.20
C SER A 103 -10.35 -7.31 -6.16
N LYS A 104 -10.17 -5.98 -6.24
CA LYS A 104 -10.93 -5.09 -7.13
C LYS A 104 -10.09 -4.51 -8.26
N GLY A 105 -8.80 -4.83 -8.31
CA GLY A 105 -7.93 -4.50 -9.43
C GLY A 105 -6.68 -3.72 -9.08
N MET A 106 -6.06 -3.17 -10.11
CA MET A 106 -4.85 -2.35 -10.00
C MET A 106 -5.13 -0.93 -10.46
N TYR A 107 -4.43 0.04 -9.89
CA TYR A 107 -4.54 1.41 -10.37
C TYR A 107 -4.08 1.52 -11.82
N VAL A 108 -4.85 2.24 -12.63
CA VAL A 108 -4.44 2.71 -13.96
C VAL A 108 -3.93 4.13 -13.83
N THR A 109 -2.86 4.43 -14.55
CA THR A 109 -2.19 5.72 -14.50
C THR A 109 -2.06 6.38 -15.86
N ASP A 110 -1.96 7.71 -15.84
CA ASP A 110 -1.48 8.46 -17.01
C ASP A 110 0.06 8.40 -17.14
N GLU A 111 0.61 9.04 -18.17
CA GLU A 111 2.06 9.10 -18.42
C GLU A 111 2.86 9.72 -17.26
N SER A 112 2.19 10.46 -16.37
CA SER A 112 2.79 11.09 -15.20
C SER A 112 2.71 10.22 -13.94
N GLY A 113 2.12 9.03 -14.04
CA GLY A 113 1.86 8.12 -12.92
C GLY A 113 0.64 8.51 -12.09
N ALA A 114 -0.13 9.54 -12.44
CA ALA A 114 -1.31 9.93 -11.68
C ALA A 114 -2.43 8.91 -11.88
N VAL A 115 -3.08 8.48 -10.79
CA VAL A 115 -4.19 7.52 -10.85
C VAL A 115 -5.37 8.11 -11.61
N THR A 116 -5.80 7.44 -12.68
CA THR A 116 -6.96 7.81 -13.52
C THR A 116 -8.13 6.84 -13.39
N GLY A 117 -7.90 5.66 -12.82
CA GLY A 117 -8.93 4.65 -12.61
C GLY A 117 -8.38 3.37 -11.97
N VAL A 118 -9.17 2.30 -12.03
CA VAL A 118 -8.80 0.96 -11.59
C VAL A 118 -9.10 -0.02 -12.74
N GLN A 119 -8.11 -0.83 -13.10
CA GLN A 119 -8.28 -1.92 -14.06
C GLN A 119 -8.78 -3.15 -13.31
N ASP A 120 -9.88 -3.73 -13.80
CA ASP A 120 -10.49 -4.94 -13.25
C ASP A 120 -9.47 -6.10 -13.24
N PRO A 121 -9.40 -6.92 -12.16
CA PRO A 121 -8.49 -8.07 -12.08
C PRO A 121 -8.62 -9.08 -13.22
N ALA A 122 -9.77 -9.12 -13.90
CA ALA A 122 -10.04 -10.02 -15.03
C ALA A 122 -9.69 -9.42 -16.41
N GLY A 123 -9.15 -8.19 -16.44
CA GLY A 123 -8.83 -7.42 -17.65
C GLY A 123 -7.49 -7.72 -18.28
#